data_AF-A0A0N4XJZ3-F1
#
_entry.id   AF-A0A0N4XJZ3-F1
#
_cell.length_a   1.000
_cell.length_b   1.000
_cell.length_c   1.000
_cell.angle_alpha   90.00
_cell.angle_beta   90.00
_cell.angle_gamma   90.00
#
_symmetry.space_group_name_H-M   'P 1'
#
loop_
_entity.id
_entity.type
_entity.pdbx_description
1 polymer ?
#
loop_
_entity_poly.entity_id
_entity_poly.type
_entity_poly.pdbx_seq_one_letter_code
_entity_poly.pdbx_strand_id
1 'polypeptide(L)'
;MEKIENFQQIPDVSPTGRYTTAVPLLLILSVSAVKEIFEDIVRCLLDRHNFAFFNFTNSTITNTRIVKISSIQKRRASDRKVNSFRAFILENKEFQSREWQEVRVGDVLRVDSDQLFPADLLLLSSSEPQGMCYIETSNLDGETNLKIKQALPATSELTTIDKLNAFEAQIECELPTRHVNEFSGNIVVKETYPFGIDQLLLRGARLKHTAWVYGAAIYTGHDAKLLMNTKRAPLKRYGTDILLINVVDKLMRN
;
A
#
# COMPACT_ATOMS: atom_id res chain seq x y z
N MET A 1 40.47 -9.37 -6.90
CA MET A 1 41.14 -9.53 -8.19
C MET A 1 42.27 -10.54 -8.03
N GLU A 2 42.06 -11.72 -8.65
CA GLU A 2 43.09 -12.40 -9.45
C GLU A 2 44.26 -13.10 -8.74
N LYS A 3 44.02 -13.91 -7.69
CA LYS A 3 45.11 -14.74 -7.14
C LYS A 3 44.78 -16.11 -6.53
N ILE A 4 43.55 -16.62 -6.66
CA ILE A 4 43.19 -17.94 -6.10
C ILE A 4 42.91 -18.99 -7.21
N GLU A 5 42.74 -18.60 -8.46
CA GLU A 5 42.49 -19.56 -9.56
C GLU A 5 43.73 -20.29 -10.10
N ASN A 6 44.95 -19.92 -9.68
CA ASN A 6 46.18 -20.41 -10.31
C ASN A 6 46.98 -21.45 -9.50
N PHE A 7 46.43 -22.00 -8.42
CA PHE A 7 47.18 -22.90 -7.53
C PHE A 7 46.74 -24.38 -7.52
N GLN A 8 45.90 -24.83 -8.46
CA GLN A 8 45.62 -26.26 -8.65
C GLN A 8 45.86 -26.73 -10.10
N GLN A 9 47.11 -26.63 -10.54
CA GLN A 9 47.62 -27.43 -11.66
C GLN A 9 48.91 -28.13 -11.23
N ILE A 10 48.75 -29.22 -10.47
CA ILE A 10 49.77 -30.26 -10.35
C ILE A 10 49.39 -31.31 -11.41
N PRO A 11 50.31 -31.73 -12.31
CA PRO A 11 49.97 -32.73 -13.30
C PRO A 11 49.80 -34.08 -12.58
N ASP A 12 48.70 -34.75 -12.92
CA ASP A 12 48.50 -36.20 -12.76
C ASP A 12 47.76 -36.77 -11.53
N VAL A 13 47.02 -35.97 -10.75
CA VAL A 13 46.04 -36.52 -9.77
C VAL A 13 44.79 -35.64 -9.61
N SER A 14 43.89 -35.67 -10.59
CA SER A 14 42.47 -35.34 -10.34
C SER A 14 41.56 -36.21 -11.20
N PRO A 15 40.67 -37.04 -10.63
CA PRO A 15 39.84 -37.98 -11.41
C PRO A 15 38.62 -37.31 -12.08
N THR A 16 38.56 -35.98 -12.12
CA THR A 16 37.40 -35.22 -12.59
C THR A 16 37.83 -34.27 -13.70
N GLY A 17 37.38 -34.53 -14.93
CA GLY A 17 37.71 -33.71 -16.09
C GLY A 17 37.24 -32.26 -15.89
N ARG A 18 38.00 -31.30 -16.44
CA ARG A 18 37.75 -29.84 -16.33
C ARG A 18 36.31 -29.42 -16.66
N TYR A 19 35.61 -30.21 -17.47
CA TYR A 19 34.21 -29.98 -17.87
C TYR A 19 33.18 -30.52 -16.86
N THR A 20 33.54 -31.49 -16.01
CA THR A 20 32.60 -32.18 -15.11
C THR A 20 32.09 -31.30 -13.97
N THR A 21 32.86 -30.28 -13.56
CA THR A 21 32.46 -29.30 -12.54
C THR A 21 31.92 -28.00 -13.15
N ALA A 22 32.40 -27.63 -14.33
CA ALA A 22 31.98 -26.40 -15.02
C ALA A 22 30.57 -26.53 -15.63
N VAL A 23 30.20 -27.70 -16.14
CA VAL A 23 28.91 -27.93 -16.81
C VAL A 23 27.71 -27.79 -15.85
N PRO A 24 27.70 -28.40 -14.65
CA PRO A 24 26.61 -28.21 -13.70
C PRO A 24 26.45 -26.76 -13.24
N LEU A 25 27.57 -26.05 -13.05
CA LEU A 25 27.56 -24.65 -12.60
C LEU A 25 26.98 -23.73 -13.69
N LEU A 26 27.37 -23.92 -14.95
CA LEU A 26 26.82 -23.19 -16.10
C LEU A 26 25.32 -23.46 -16.28
N LEU A 27 24.88 -24.68 -16.02
CA LEU A 27 23.46 -25.03 -16.08
C LEU A 27 22.67 -24.33 -14.98
N ILE A 28 23.15 -24.32 -13.74
CA ILE A 28 22.49 -23.61 -12.64
C ILE A 28 22.45 -22.11 -12.89
N LEU A 29 23.57 -21.52 -13.32
CA LEU A 29 23.65 -20.08 -13.63
C LEU A 29 22.74 -19.69 -14.79
N SER A 30 22.64 -20.52 -15.83
CA SER A 30 21.74 -20.27 -16.96
C SER A 30 20.27 -20.40 -16.57
N VAL A 31 19.90 -21.40 -15.76
CA VAL A 31 18.51 -21.54 -15.25
C VAL A 31 18.13 -20.38 -14.33
N SER A 32 19.04 -19.93 -13.45
CA SER A 32 18.83 -18.76 -12.60
C SER A 32 18.66 -17.49 -13.45
N ALA A 33 19.52 -17.26 -14.43
CA ALA A 33 19.42 -16.11 -15.32
C ALA A 33 18.13 -16.10 -16.15
N VAL A 34 17.72 -17.26 -16.68
CA VAL A 34 16.44 -17.39 -17.42
C VAL A 34 15.25 -17.14 -16.50
N LYS A 35 15.29 -17.63 -15.27
CA LYS A 35 14.24 -17.38 -14.28
C LYS A 35 14.15 -15.89 -13.94
N GLU A 36 15.28 -15.22 -13.67
CA GLU A 36 15.33 -13.78 -13.40
C GLU A 36 14.80 -12.97 -14.58
N ILE A 37 15.21 -13.30 -15.81
CA ILE A 37 14.70 -12.67 -17.04
C ILE A 37 13.19 -12.88 -17.19
N PHE A 38 12.68 -14.09 -16.90
CA PHE A 38 11.25 -14.38 -16.99
C PHE A 38 10.46 -13.62 -15.93
N GLU A 39 10.94 -13.59 -14.68
CA GLU A 39 10.35 -12.81 -13.59
C GLU A 39 10.35 -11.31 -13.91
N ASP A 40 11.41 -10.76 -14.49
CA ASP A 40 11.51 -9.36 -14.90
C ASP A 40 10.62 -9.03 -16.11
N ILE A 41 10.52 -9.93 -17.09
CA ILE A 41 9.60 -9.77 -18.24
C ILE A 41 8.15 -9.79 -17.75
N VAL A 42 7.80 -10.74 -16.87
CA VAL A 42 6.45 -10.85 -16.29
C VAL A 42 6.13 -9.62 -15.43
N ARG A 43 7.11 -9.11 -14.66
CA ARG A 43 6.97 -7.87 -13.88
C ARG A 43 6.67 -6.67 -14.80
N CYS A 44 7.48 -6.47 -15.84
CA CYS A 44 7.28 -5.40 -16.82
C CYS A 44 5.92 -5.50 -17.55
N LEU A 45 5.45 -6.71 -17.81
CA LEU A 45 4.16 -6.95 -18.49
C LEU A 45 2.95 -6.73 -17.55
N LEU A 46 3.13 -6.97 -16.24
CA LEU A 46 2.13 -6.71 -15.20
C LEU A 46 2.04 -5.22 -14.82
N ASP A 47 3.14 -4.48 -14.88
CA ASP A 47 3.18 -3.05 -14.53
C ASP A 47 2.28 -2.21 -15.45
N ARG A 48 2.11 -2.59 -16.72
CA ARG A 48 1.35 -1.82 -17.71
C ARG A 48 -0.17 -1.75 -17.48
N HIS A 49 -0.72 -2.57 -16.59
CA HIS A 49 -2.17 -2.66 -16.35
C HIS A 49 -2.59 -2.51 -14.89
N ASN A 50 -1.64 -2.28 -13.97
CA ASN A 50 -1.89 -2.24 -12.53
C ASN A 50 -1.88 -0.83 -11.93
N PHE A 51 -2.18 0.19 -12.71
CA PHE A 51 -2.29 1.56 -12.21
C PHE A 51 -3.76 1.99 -12.10
N ALA A 52 -4.15 2.45 -10.93
CA ALA A 52 -5.42 3.10 -10.69
C ALA A 52 -5.28 4.60 -10.97
N PHE A 53 -6.17 5.14 -11.79
CA PHE A 53 -6.19 6.55 -12.16
C PHE A 53 -7.37 7.27 -11.51
N PHE A 54 -7.08 8.38 -10.84
CA PHE A 54 -8.07 9.21 -10.17
C PHE A 54 -7.90 10.66 -10.60
N ASN A 55 -9.01 11.29 -11.03
CA ASN A 55 -9.01 12.72 -11.32
C ASN A 55 -9.57 13.46 -10.11
N PHE A 56 -8.84 14.48 -9.66
CA PHE A 56 -9.25 15.40 -8.63
C PHE A 56 -9.72 16.71 -9.27
N THR A 57 -11.02 16.98 -9.22
CA THR A 57 -11.61 18.25 -9.69
C THR A 57 -12.69 18.72 -8.72
N ASN A 58 -12.59 19.95 -8.23
CA ASN A 58 -13.59 20.55 -7.32
C ASN A 58 -14.81 21.16 -8.04
N SER A 59 -14.97 20.88 -9.34
CA SER A 59 -16.15 21.29 -10.11
C SER A 59 -17.12 20.13 -10.26
N THR A 60 -18.28 20.29 -9.60
CA THR A 60 -19.62 19.88 -10.04
C THR A 60 -19.68 18.67 -10.98
N ILE A 61 -20.17 17.53 -10.48
CA ILE A 61 -20.77 16.41 -11.22
C ILE A 61 -20.67 16.56 -12.76
N THR A 62 -19.54 16.19 -13.36
CA THR A 62 -19.48 15.97 -14.81
C THR A 62 -18.69 14.72 -15.11
N ASN A 63 -19.41 13.61 -15.21
CA ASN A 63 -19.12 12.47 -16.09
C ASN A 63 -17.63 12.14 -16.31
N THR A 64 -16.86 11.94 -15.25
CA THR A 64 -15.63 11.19 -15.40
C THR A 64 -16.01 9.72 -15.41
N ARG A 65 -15.67 9.01 -16.49
CA ARG A 65 -15.63 7.54 -16.51
C ARG A 65 -14.61 7.08 -15.46
N ILE A 66 -14.97 7.13 -14.19
CA ILE A 66 -14.26 6.43 -13.15
C ILE A 66 -14.51 4.97 -13.45
N VAL A 67 -13.44 4.24 -13.80
CA VAL A 67 -13.46 2.79 -13.80
C VAL A 67 -13.94 2.42 -12.42
N LYS A 68 -15.19 1.97 -12.36
CA LYS A 68 -15.89 1.58 -11.14
C LYS A 68 -15.17 0.35 -10.61
N ILE A 69 -14.09 0.55 -9.86
CA ILE A 69 -13.52 -0.49 -9.00
C ILE A 69 -14.44 -0.52 -7.77
N SER A 70 -15.67 -0.99 -7.98
CA SER A 70 -16.53 -1.44 -6.91
C SER A 70 -16.01 -2.81 -6.47
N SER A 71 -15.01 -2.85 -5.60
CA SER A 71 -14.64 -4.05 -4.87
C SER A 71 -15.67 -4.30 -3.75
N ILE A 72 -16.81 -4.84 -4.19
CA ILE A 72 -17.70 -5.78 -3.48
C ILE A 72 -17.70 -5.63 -1.94
N GLN A 73 -18.66 -4.84 -1.45
CA GLN A 73 -19.16 -4.95 -0.08
C GLN A 73 -19.67 -6.36 0.20
N LYS A 74 -19.06 -7.06 1.16
CA LYS A 74 -19.74 -7.89 2.17
C LYS A 74 -18.73 -8.55 3.10
N ARG A 75 -18.62 -8.04 4.34
CA ARG A 75 -18.52 -8.86 5.55
C ARG A 75 -18.73 -8.04 6.82
N ARG A 76 -19.82 -8.42 7.51
CA ARG A 76 -20.06 -8.48 8.97
C ARG A 76 -20.30 -7.16 9.72
N ALA A 77 -21.46 -7.17 10.39
CA ALA A 77 -22.01 -6.17 11.29
C ALA A 77 -21.24 -5.97 12.61
N SER A 78 -19.92 -6.18 12.62
CA SER A 78 -19.04 -5.89 13.76
C SER A 78 -18.46 -4.47 13.73
N ASP A 79 -18.54 -3.77 12.59
CA ASP A 79 -17.90 -2.45 12.37
C ASP A 79 -18.84 -1.26 12.57
N ARG A 80 -20.05 -1.45 13.14
CA ARG A 80 -21.05 -0.37 13.27
C ARG A 80 -20.58 0.83 14.07
N LYS A 81 -19.65 0.64 15.02
CA LYS A 81 -19.17 1.71 15.91
C LYS A 81 -18.09 2.59 15.26
N VAL A 82 -17.32 2.04 14.33
CA VAL A 82 -16.27 2.75 13.60
C VAL A 82 -16.85 3.41 12.34
N ASN A 83 -17.81 2.76 11.69
CA ASN A 83 -18.43 3.28 10.49
C ASN A 83 -19.43 4.43 10.74
N SER A 84 -19.71 4.78 12.00
CA SER A 84 -20.46 5.97 12.38
C SER A 84 -19.57 7.17 12.71
N PHE A 85 -18.24 7.03 12.62
CA PHE A 85 -17.35 8.18 12.74
C PHE A 85 -17.57 9.11 11.55
N ARG A 86 -17.37 10.41 11.82
CA ARG A 86 -17.52 11.46 10.82
C ARG A 86 -16.16 11.87 10.28
N ALA A 87 -16.12 12.26 9.02
CA ALA A 87 -14.98 12.87 8.36
C ALA A 87 -15.43 14.17 7.69
N PHE A 88 -14.50 15.11 7.53
CA PHE A 88 -14.78 16.36 6.81
C PHE A 88 -14.36 16.18 5.34
N ILE A 89 -15.32 16.19 4.44
CA ILE A 89 -15.11 16.05 2.99
C ILE A 89 -15.29 17.42 2.34
N LEU A 90 -14.40 17.79 1.42
CA LEU A 90 -14.52 19.02 0.63
C LEU A 90 -15.61 18.83 -0.43
N GLU A 91 -16.76 19.48 -0.25
CA GLU A 91 -17.91 19.44 -1.16
C GLU A 91 -18.48 20.85 -1.34
N ASN A 92 -18.80 21.22 -2.59
CA ASN A 92 -19.37 22.54 -2.89
C ASN A 92 -18.54 23.71 -2.32
N LYS A 93 -17.21 23.60 -2.39
CA LYS A 93 -16.23 24.59 -1.89
C LYS A 93 -16.13 24.74 -0.38
N GLU A 94 -16.80 23.90 0.40
CA GLU A 94 -16.75 23.91 1.87
C GLU A 94 -16.53 22.50 2.44
N PHE A 95 -16.03 22.42 3.67
CA PHE A 95 -15.87 21.14 4.36
C PHE A 95 -17.19 20.72 5.02
N GLN A 96 -17.76 19.62 4.54
CA GLN A 96 -18.98 19.05 5.07
C GLN A 96 -18.69 17.78 5.87
N SER A 97 -19.34 17.67 7.03
CA SER A 97 -19.20 16.50 7.88
C SER A 97 -20.05 15.35 7.34
N ARG A 98 -19.41 14.26 6.93
CA ARG A 98 -20.00 13.05 6.33
C ARG A 98 -19.64 11.82 7.11
N GLU A 99 -20.40 10.74 6.97
CA GLU A 99 -20.05 9.47 7.59
C GLU A 99 -18.89 8.79 6.85
N TRP A 100 -18.06 8.02 7.55
CA TRP A 100 -16.95 7.30 6.93
C TRP A 100 -17.36 6.36 5.80
N GLN A 101 -18.60 5.87 5.81
CA GLN A 101 -19.15 5.00 4.75
C GLN A 101 -19.40 5.75 3.43
N GLU A 102 -19.47 7.07 3.48
CA GLU A 102 -19.75 7.94 2.33
C GLU A 102 -18.47 8.38 1.62
N VAL A 103 -17.30 8.19 2.24
CA VAL A 103 -15.99 8.52 1.66
C VAL A 103 -15.73 7.67 0.42
N ARG A 104 -15.44 8.35 -0.70
CA ARG A 104 -15.14 7.74 -1.99
C ARG A 104 -13.70 8.06 -2.39
N VAL A 105 -13.17 7.22 -3.28
CA VAL A 105 -11.87 7.47 -3.89
C VAL A 105 -11.92 8.75 -4.71
N GLY A 106 -10.93 9.62 -4.54
CA GLY A 106 -10.87 10.95 -5.14
C GLY A 106 -11.44 12.06 -4.26
N ASP A 107 -12.11 11.75 -3.14
CA ASP A 107 -12.55 12.78 -2.20
C ASP A 107 -11.34 13.44 -1.53
N VAL A 108 -11.41 14.76 -1.28
CA VAL A 108 -10.45 15.44 -0.40
C VAL A 108 -11.03 15.57 0.99
N LEU A 109 -10.25 15.10 1.96
CA LEU A 109 -10.62 15.04 3.34
C LEU A 109 -9.73 15.95 4.17
N ARG A 110 -10.35 16.57 5.18
CA ARG A 110 -9.66 17.20 6.28
C ARG A 110 -9.74 16.29 7.50
N VAL A 111 -8.58 16.06 8.11
CA VAL A 111 -8.46 15.30 9.36
C VAL A 111 -7.79 16.20 10.38
N ASP A 112 -8.46 16.42 11.52
CA ASP A 112 -7.93 17.25 12.61
C ASP A 112 -7.12 16.40 13.62
N SER A 113 -6.38 17.06 14.51
CA SER A 113 -5.56 16.41 15.54
C SER A 113 -6.33 15.34 16.31
N ASP A 114 -5.62 14.25 16.64
CA ASP A 114 -6.11 13.10 17.42
C ASP A 114 -7.24 12.29 16.78
N GLN A 115 -7.61 12.61 15.54
CA GLN A 115 -8.58 11.82 14.77
C GLN A 115 -7.92 10.65 14.03
N LEU A 116 -8.75 9.65 13.74
CA LEU A 116 -8.35 8.48 12.96
C LEU A 116 -8.59 8.75 11.47
N PHE A 117 -7.74 8.20 10.61
CA PHE A 117 -7.95 8.28 9.17
C PHE A 117 -9.07 7.34 8.70
N PRO A 118 -10.07 7.83 7.94
CA PRO A 118 -11.20 7.02 7.49
C PRO A 118 -10.86 6.04 6.35
N ALA A 119 -9.85 6.39 5.56
CA ALA A 119 -9.42 5.73 4.33
C ALA A 119 -7.90 5.88 4.18
N ASP A 120 -7.30 5.21 3.18
CA ASP A 120 -5.90 5.46 2.84
C ASP A 120 -5.83 6.74 2.01
N LEU A 121 -5.11 7.74 2.51
CA LEU A 121 -5.05 9.08 1.93
C LEU A 121 -3.66 9.40 1.40
N LEU A 122 -3.59 10.06 0.24
CA LEU A 122 -2.41 10.80 -0.19
C LEU A 122 -2.33 12.09 0.62
N LEU A 123 -1.24 12.33 1.34
CA LEU A 123 -1.00 13.59 2.03
C LEU A 123 -0.77 14.71 1.02
N LEU A 124 -1.71 15.66 0.94
CA LEU A 124 -1.59 16.84 0.08
C LEU A 124 -0.88 17.97 0.81
N SER A 125 -1.28 18.28 2.03
CA SER A 125 -0.70 19.34 2.85
C SER A 125 -1.04 19.16 4.32
N SER A 126 -0.33 19.88 5.17
CA SER A 126 -0.40 19.78 6.63
C SER A 126 -0.31 21.16 7.27
N SER A 127 -0.72 21.29 8.52
CA SER A 127 -0.50 22.47 9.34
C SER A 127 0.98 22.71 9.68
N GLU A 128 1.80 21.67 9.69
CA GLU A 128 3.21 21.79 10.06
C GLU A 128 4.09 22.30 8.91
N PRO A 129 5.24 22.94 9.22
CA PRO A 129 6.20 23.37 8.22
C PRO A 129 6.62 22.22 7.28
N GLN A 130 6.91 22.58 6.03
CA GLN A 130 7.34 21.63 4.99
C GLN A 130 6.32 20.51 4.69
N GLY A 131 5.05 20.69 5.06
CA GLY A 131 3.98 19.73 4.81
C GLY A 131 4.15 18.42 5.59
N MET A 132 4.81 18.46 6.75
CA MET A 132 5.07 17.30 7.59
C MET A 132 3.85 16.92 8.42
N CYS A 133 3.67 15.64 8.75
CA CYS A 133 2.72 15.24 9.78
C CYS A 133 3.19 13.98 10.49
N TYR A 134 2.61 13.72 11.67
CA TYR A 134 2.94 12.54 12.47
C TYR A 134 1.72 11.63 12.58
N ILE A 135 1.91 10.36 12.26
CA ILE A 135 0.87 9.33 12.37
C ILE A 135 1.28 8.31 13.42
N GLU A 136 0.35 8.01 14.31
CA GLU A 136 0.48 6.93 15.28
C GLU A 136 -0.19 5.67 14.70
N THR A 137 0.58 4.59 14.60
CA THR A 137 0.07 3.26 14.22
C THR A 137 0.16 2.33 15.42
N SER A 138 -0.96 1.70 15.79
CA SER A 138 -0.98 0.66 16.84
C SER A 138 -0.61 -0.69 16.23
N ASN A 139 0.41 -1.33 16.79
CA ASN A 139 0.73 -2.71 16.46
C ASN A 139 -0.23 -3.69 17.16
N LEU A 140 -0.28 -4.95 16.68
CA LEU A 140 -1.12 -6.00 17.29
C LEU A 140 -0.77 -6.28 18.75
N ASP A 141 0.47 -5.99 19.16
CA ASP A 141 0.99 -6.18 20.52
C ASP A 141 0.71 -4.98 21.44
N GLY A 142 -0.01 -3.95 20.95
CA GLY A 142 -0.40 -2.76 21.71
C GLY A 142 0.65 -1.64 21.76
N GLU A 143 1.81 -1.85 21.15
CA GLU A 143 2.85 -0.81 21.02
C GLU A 143 2.42 0.28 20.03
N THR A 144 2.60 1.54 20.42
CA THR A 144 2.33 2.72 19.61
C THR A 144 3.61 3.20 18.94
N ASN A 145 3.61 3.27 17.61
CA ASN A 145 4.75 3.81 16.85
C ASN A 145 4.35 5.12 16.16
N LEU A 146 5.13 6.18 16.38
CA LEU A 146 4.99 7.44 15.67
C LEU A 146 5.83 7.40 14.39
N LYS A 147 5.17 7.61 13.25
CA LYS A 147 5.81 7.71 11.95
C LYS A 147 5.64 9.11 11.39
N ILE A 148 6.70 9.61 10.79
CA ILE A 148 6.72 10.91 10.11
C ILE A 148 6.29 10.70 8.66
N LYS A 149 5.46 11.60 8.16
CA LYS A 149 4.99 11.65 6.77
C LYS A 149 5.21 13.05 6.22
N GLN A 150 5.42 13.16 4.92
CA GLN A 150 5.71 14.45 4.28
C GLN A 150 4.94 14.59 2.98
N ALA A 151 4.21 15.70 2.85
CA ALA A 151 3.52 16.08 1.63
C ALA A 151 4.51 16.34 0.49
N LEU A 152 4.05 16.21 -0.75
CA LEU A 152 4.87 16.62 -1.89
C LEU A 152 5.06 18.15 -1.87
N PRO A 153 6.25 18.65 -2.24
CA PRO A 153 6.48 20.10 -2.34
C PRO A 153 5.42 20.80 -3.22
N ALA A 154 5.02 20.15 -4.32
CA ALA A 154 4.02 20.65 -5.26
C ALA A 154 2.61 20.86 -4.66
N THR A 155 2.25 20.13 -3.59
CA THR A 155 0.93 20.21 -2.96
C THR A 155 0.97 20.82 -1.55
N SER A 156 2.16 20.92 -0.95
CA SER A 156 2.35 21.37 0.43
C SER A 156 1.78 22.76 0.73
N GLU A 157 1.68 23.64 -0.28
CA GLU A 157 1.14 24.99 -0.14
C GLU A 157 -0.39 25.08 -0.15
N LEU A 158 -1.11 23.98 -0.34
CA LEU A 158 -2.57 23.88 -0.35
C LEU A 158 -3.14 23.99 1.07
N THR A 159 -2.87 25.11 1.75
CA THR A 159 -3.22 25.32 3.16
C THR A 159 -4.59 25.99 3.34
N THR A 160 -5.11 26.63 2.29
CA THR A 160 -6.41 27.32 2.31
C THR A 160 -7.43 26.60 1.45
N ILE A 161 -8.70 26.74 1.81
CA ILE A 161 -9.84 26.17 1.09
C ILE A 161 -9.88 26.69 -0.35
N ASP A 162 -9.57 27.97 -0.57
CA ASP A 162 -9.53 28.57 -1.92
C ASP A 162 -8.48 27.91 -2.82
N LYS A 163 -7.28 27.63 -2.27
CA LYS A 163 -6.23 26.93 -3.01
C LYS A 163 -6.63 25.49 -3.31
N LEU A 164 -7.25 24.79 -2.35
CA LEU A 164 -7.78 23.44 -2.57
C LEU A 164 -8.86 23.46 -3.66
N ASN A 165 -9.79 24.41 -3.62
CA ASN A 165 -10.86 24.55 -4.60
C ASN A 165 -10.35 24.82 -6.02
N ALA A 166 -9.22 25.52 -6.15
CA ALA A 166 -8.56 25.78 -7.43
C ALA A 166 -7.59 24.66 -7.87
N PHE A 167 -7.35 23.67 -7.01
CA PHE A 167 -6.41 22.60 -7.27
C PHE A 167 -7.05 21.47 -8.08
N GLU A 168 -6.39 21.10 -9.16
CA GLU A 168 -6.74 19.94 -9.99
C GLU A 168 -5.50 19.08 -10.17
N ALA A 169 -5.67 17.76 -10.06
CA ALA A 169 -4.59 16.81 -10.23
C ALA A 169 -5.11 15.46 -10.69
N GLN A 170 -4.27 14.72 -11.40
CA GLN A 170 -4.50 13.32 -11.71
C GLN A 170 -3.53 12.47 -10.88
N ILE A 171 -4.04 11.52 -10.12
CA ILE A 171 -3.24 10.60 -9.32
C ILE A 171 -3.26 9.25 -10.01
N GLU A 172 -2.07 8.72 -10.26
CA GLU A 172 -1.83 7.37 -10.73
C GLU A 172 -1.08 6.62 -9.62
N CYS A 173 -1.56 5.46 -9.21
CA CYS A 173 -0.83 4.65 -8.23
C CYS A 173 -1.02 3.17 -8.52
N GLU A 174 -0.11 2.34 -8.01
CA GLU A 174 -0.25 0.89 -8.07
C GLU A 174 -1.62 0.41 -7.53
N LEU A 175 -2.08 -0.76 -7.96
CA LEU A 175 -3.23 -1.42 -7.36
C LEU A 175 -2.92 -1.82 -5.92
N PRO A 176 -3.94 -1.96 -5.04
CA PRO A 176 -3.71 -2.35 -3.66
C PRO A 176 -3.01 -3.72 -3.58
N THR A 177 -1.78 -3.73 -3.09
CA THR A 177 -0.98 -4.95 -2.88
C THR A 177 -0.94 -5.32 -1.39
N ARG A 178 -0.56 -6.58 -1.09
CA ARG A 178 -0.35 -7.03 0.30
C ARG A 178 0.98 -6.57 0.91
N HIS A 179 1.85 -5.96 0.10
CA HIS A 179 3.13 -5.44 0.55
C HIS A 179 2.93 -4.04 1.14
N VAL A 180 2.74 -3.95 2.46
CA VAL A 180 2.40 -2.68 3.13
C VAL A 180 3.54 -1.65 3.10
N ASN A 181 4.78 -2.08 2.90
CA ASN A 181 5.95 -1.20 2.90
C ASN A 181 6.34 -0.69 1.50
N GLU A 182 5.80 -1.29 0.45
CA GLU A 182 6.06 -0.89 -0.93
C GLU A 182 4.82 -0.15 -1.42
N PHE A 183 4.97 1.11 -1.79
CA PHE A 183 3.93 1.91 -2.40
C PHE A 183 4.57 2.92 -3.33
N SER A 184 4.10 2.98 -4.57
CA SER A 184 4.55 3.94 -5.57
C SER A 184 3.37 4.47 -6.40
N GLY A 185 3.49 5.74 -6.77
CA GLY A 185 2.55 6.40 -7.67
C GLY A 185 3.09 7.74 -8.15
N ASN A 186 2.33 8.37 -9.03
CA ASN A 186 2.62 9.65 -9.64
C ASN A 186 1.40 10.56 -9.50
N ILE A 187 1.63 11.81 -9.09
CA ILE A 187 0.62 12.86 -9.17
C ILE A 187 0.97 13.81 -10.32
N VAL A 188 0.02 14.08 -11.17
CA VAL A 188 0.14 14.99 -12.31
C VAL A 188 -0.68 16.22 -11.98
N VAL A 189 0.00 17.34 -11.73
CA VAL A 189 -0.64 18.65 -11.46
C VAL A 189 -0.42 19.56 -12.66
N LYS A 190 0.82 20.03 -12.82
CA LYS A 190 1.36 20.68 -14.02
C LYS A 190 2.43 19.81 -14.65
N GLU A 191 3.25 19.24 -13.77
CA GLU A 191 4.26 18.23 -14.06
C GLU A 191 3.90 16.95 -13.29
N THR A 192 4.62 15.88 -13.62
CA THR A 192 4.50 14.59 -12.93
C THR A 192 5.45 14.55 -11.75
N TYR A 193 4.92 14.33 -10.55
CA TYR A 193 5.68 14.18 -9.33
C TYR A 193 5.49 12.76 -8.77
N PRO A 194 6.57 11.98 -8.60
CA PRO A 194 6.48 10.67 -7.98
C PRO A 194 6.22 10.81 -6.48
N PHE A 195 5.41 9.91 -5.93
CA PHE A 195 5.23 9.73 -4.49
C PHE A 195 5.35 8.27 -4.11
N GLY A 196 5.63 8.04 -2.83
CA GLY A 196 5.72 6.71 -2.27
C GLY A 196 5.06 6.60 -0.91
N ILE A 197 5.50 5.61 -0.14
CA ILE A 197 4.93 5.28 1.17
C ILE A 197 4.99 6.46 2.15
N ASP A 198 5.96 7.37 2.02
CA ASP A 198 6.16 8.51 2.90
C ASP A 198 5.08 9.60 2.76
N GLN A 199 4.32 9.56 1.67
CA GLN A 199 3.15 10.41 1.42
C GLN A 199 1.83 9.72 1.77
N LEU A 200 1.84 8.42 2.08
CA LEU A 200 0.62 7.64 2.33
C LEU A 200 0.24 7.66 3.82
N LEU A 201 -0.99 8.11 4.09
CA LEU A 201 -1.63 8.05 5.40
C LEU A 201 -2.56 6.84 5.43
N LEU A 202 -2.33 5.92 6.35
CA LEU A 202 -3.05 4.64 6.39
C LEU A 202 -4.34 4.75 7.20
N ARG A 203 -5.40 4.09 6.72
CA ARG A 203 -6.68 3.98 7.41
C ARG A 203 -6.51 3.46 8.83
N GLY A 204 -7.12 4.14 9.81
CA GLY A 204 -7.07 3.74 11.21
C GLY A 204 -5.78 4.11 11.94
N ALA A 205 -4.77 4.68 11.27
CA ALA A 205 -3.74 5.43 11.98
C ALA A 205 -4.34 6.71 12.58
N ARG A 206 -3.70 7.25 13.61
CA ARG A 206 -4.15 8.47 14.29
C ARG A 206 -3.23 9.63 13.98
N LEU A 207 -3.79 10.79 13.66
CA LEU A 207 -3.00 12.02 13.52
C LEU A 207 -2.54 12.50 14.91
N LYS A 208 -1.26 12.78 15.05
CA LYS A 208 -0.64 13.27 16.28
C LYS A 208 0.26 14.46 15.97
N HIS A 209 0.44 15.34 16.96
CA HIS A 209 1.39 16.47 16.89
C HIS A 209 1.24 17.32 15.60
N THR A 210 0.02 17.43 15.10
CA THR A 210 -0.31 18.14 13.86
C THR A 210 -1.76 18.57 13.97
N ALA A 211 -2.04 19.86 13.79
CA ALA A 211 -3.37 20.42 14.02
C ALA A 211 -4.39 19.92 12.99
N TRP A 212 -4.00 19.87 11.72
CA TRP A 212 -4.84 19.37 10.64
C TRP A 212 -3.98 18.90 9.46
N VAL A 213 -4.54 17.98 8.66
CA VAL A 213 -4.00 17.59 7.35
C VAL A 213 -5.10 17.57 6.31
N TYR A 214 -4.73 17.88 5.07
CA TYR A 214 -5.55 17.64 3.90
C TYR A 214 -4.99 16.44 3.13
N GLY A 215 -5.87 15.51 2.76
CA GLY A 215 -5.48 14.34 2.00
C GLY A 215 -6.53 13.91 0.99
N ALA A 216 -6.08 13.38 -0.14
CA ALA A 216 -6.95 12.80 -1.17
C ALA A 216 -7.13 11.30 -0.91
N ALA A 217 -8.36 10.80 -0.89
CA ALA A 217 -8.62 9.37 -0.73
C ALA A 217 -8.12 8.58 -1.95
N ILE A 218 -7.18 7.66 -1.75
CA ILE A 218 -6.66 6.76 -2.78
C ILE A 218 -7.36 5.40 -2.70
N TYR A 219 -7.48 4.84 -1.49
CA TYR A 219 -8.16 3.56 -1.28
C TYR A 219 -9.20 3.68 -0.17
N THR A 220 -10.38 3.12 -0.41
CA THR A 220 -11.50 3.12 0.53
C THR A 220 -11.96 1.68 0.81
N GLY A 221 -12.70 1.47 1.88
CA GLY A 221 -13.28 0.15 2.17
C GLY A 221 -12.24 -0.95 2.42
N HIS A 222 -12.40 -2.11 1.76
CA HIS A 222 -11.51 -3.28 1.88
C HIS A 222 -10.19 -3.12 1.09
N ASP A 223 -10.11 -2.11 0.22
CA ASP A 223 -8.92 -1.87 -0.60
C ASP A 223 -7.81 -1.13 0.16
N ALA A 224 -8.11 -0.63 1.37
CA ALA A 224 -7.09 -0.06 2.24
C ALA A 224 -6.01 -1.11 2.58
N LYS A 225 -4.73 -0.75 2.41
CA LYS A 225 -3.57 -1.66 2.52
C LYS A 225 -3.50 -2.39 3.86
N LEU A 226 -3.88 -1.72 4.95
CA LEU A 226 -3.90 -2.33 6.28
C LEU A 226 -4.95 -3.45 6.41
N LEU A 227 -6.07 -3.36 5.68
CA LEU A 227 -7.11 -4.39 5.71
C LEU A 227 -6.75 -5.61 4.86
N MET A 228 -5.92 -5.44 3.83
CA MET A 228 -5.35 -6.56 3.08
C MET A 228 -4.33 -7.36 3.89
N ASN A 229 -3.69 -6.73 4.89
CA ASN A 229 -2.74 -7.39 5.80
C ASN A 229 -3.37 -7.95 7.07
N THR A 230 -4.68 -7.75 7.29
CA THR A 230 -5.39 -8.56 8.26
C THR A 230 -5.45 -10.00 7.72
N LYS A 231 -4.68 -10.91 8.33
CA LYS A 231 -4.86 -12.36 8.09
C LYS A 231 -6.36 -12.61 8.16
N ARG A 232 -6.97 -13.19 7.11
CA ARG A 232 -8.34 -13.72 7.20
C ARG A 232 -8.40 -14.44 8.54
N ALA A 233 -9.21 -13.95 9.48
CA ALA A 233 -9.44 -14.67 10.72
C ALA A 233 -9.69 -16.12 10.30
N PRO A 234 -8.90 -17.09 10.79
CA PRO A 234 -9.04 -18.46 10.34
C PRO A 234 -10.53 -18.78 10.46
N LEU A 235 -11.14 -19.22 9.34
CA LEU A 235 -12.50 -19.72 9.38
C LEU A 235 -12.55 -20.68 10.56
N LYS A 236 -13.43 -20.44 11.54
CA LYS A 236 -13.70 -21.40 12.62
C LYS A 236 -13.98 -22.73 11.92
N ARG A 237 -12.98 -23.59 11.81
CA ARG A 237 -13.13 -24.98 11.38
C ARG A 237 -14.02 -25.57 12.46
N TYR A 238 -15.24 -25.91 12.09
CA TYR A 238 -16.15 -26.64 12.97
C TYR A 238 -15.41 -27.89 13.47
N GLY A 239 -15.64 -28.26 14.73
CA GLY A 239 -14.80 -29.17 15.52
C GLY A 239 -14.58 -30.60 15.02
N THR A 240 -14.99 -30.92 13.80
CA THR A 240 -14.75 -32.22 13.15
C THR A 240 -13.30 -32.38 12.66
N ASP A 241 -12.60 -31.30 12.29
CA ASP A 241 -11.21 -31.39 11.79
C ASP A 241 -10.21 -31.71 12.92
N ILE A 242 -10.52 -31.34 14.17
CA ILE A 242 -9.64 -31.60 15.34
C ILE A 242 -9.72 -33.08 15.75
N LEU A 243 -10.87 -33.73 15.55
CA LEU A 243 -11.02 -35.16 15.85
C LEU A 243 -10.27 -36.03 14.84
N LEU A 244 -10.21 -35.66 13.56
CA LEU A 244 -9.50 -36.45 12.57
C LEU A 244 -7.98 -36.45 12.80
N ILE A 245 -7.42 -35.29 13.16
CA ILE A 245 -5.98 -35.15 13.45
C ILE A 245 -5.62 -35.92 14.72
N ASN A 246 -6.44 -35.86 15.76
CA ASN A 246 -6.17 -36.58 17.02
C ASN A 246 -6.32 -38.11 16.88
N VAL A 247 -7.20 -38.59 15.99
CA VAL A 247 -7.34 -40.04 15.71
C VAL A 247 -6.14 -40.57 14.93
N VAL A 248 -5.68 -39.85 13.90
CA VAL A 248 -4.48 -40.22 13.13
C VAL A 248 -3.23 -40.21 14.01
N ASP A 249 -3.09 -39.21 14.89
CA ASP A 249 -1.94 -39.07 15.79
C ASP A 249 -1.97 -40.08 16.97
N LYS A 250 -3.10 -40.76 17.19
CA LYS A 250 -3.25 -41.87 18.15
C LYS A 250 -3.05 -43.24 17.50
N LEU A 251 -3.35 -43.38 16.21
CA LEU A 251 -3.09 -44.60 15.43
C LEU A 251 -1.62 -44.75 15.01
N MET A 252 -0.89 -43.63 14.86
CA MET A 252 0.53 -43.65 14.49
C MET A 252 1.48 -43.79 15.69
N ARG A 253 0.96 -43.80 16.92
CA ARG A 253 1.73 -43.92 18.18
C ARG A 253 1.57 -45.26 18.90
N ASN A 254 0.88 -46.23 18.30
CA ASN A 254 0.82 -47.62 18.76
C ASN A 254 1.38 -48.56 17.69
#